data_AF-A0A9Q4AQE9-F1
#
_entry.id   AF-A0A9Q4AQE9-F1
#
_cell.length_a   1.000
_cell.length_b   1.000
_cell.length_c   1.000
_cell.angle_alpha   90.00
_cell.angle_beta   90.00
_cell.angle_gamma   90.00
#
_symmetry.space_group_name_H-M   'P 1'
#
loop_
_entity.id
_entity.type
_entity.pdbx_description
1 polymer ?
#
loop_
_entity_poly.entity_id
_entity_poly.type
_entity_poly.pdbx_seq_one_letter_code
_entity_poly.pdbx_strand_id
1 'polypeptide(L)'
;MSVSLLPAADSDKPVIANLIQLYLYDMTEFMPFPVGADGRFEYGFLDRFWSHPYFIMQGREIAGMALVVDECPLTGRAPCWFMAEFFVLKANRKQGVGKAALDLALAAHPGPWHIAVPHANGAAQAFWGRTLADRSVPPRDIHFDGDDWSLYAFGA
;
A
#
# COMPACT_ATOMS: atom_id res chain seq x y z
N MET A 1 0.08 19.74 -11.21
CA MET A 1 -1.07 18.96 -10.70
C MET A 1 -0.77 18.60 -9.25
N SER A 2 -1.64 18.93 -8.31
CA SER A 2 -1.42 18.68 -6.88
C SER A 2 -1.87 17.28 -6.49
N VAL A 3 -1.04 16.57 -5.73
CA VAL A 3 -1.40 15.29 -5.11
C VAL A 3 -1.78 15.55 -3.65
N SER A 4 -2.84 14.91 -3.17
CA SER A 4 -3.25 14.95 -1.77
C SER A 4 -3.66 13.57 -1.27
N LEU A 5 -3.62 13.41 0.05
CA LEU A 5 -4.01 12.20 0.75
C LEU A 5 -5.23 12.54 1.62
N LEU A 6 -6.39 11.99 1.28
CA LEU A 6 -7.66 12.28 1.95
C LEU A 6 -8.06 11.10 2.83
N PRO A 7 -8.26 11.27 4.15
CA PRO A 7 -8.80 10.21 5.00
C PRO A 7 -10.17 9.74 4.48
N ALA A 8 -10.36 8.44 4.39
CA ALA A 8 -11.65 7.85 4.04
C ALA A 8 -12.48 7.60 5.31
N ALA A 9 -13.78 7.84 5.24
CA ALA A 9 -14.72 7.51 6.31
C ALA A 9 -15.32 6.11 6.08
N ASP A 10 -15.99 5.53 7.09
CA ASP A 10 -16.64 4.22 6.96
C ASP A 10 -17.63 4.14 5.80
N SER A 11 -18.30 5.25 5.47
CA SER A 11 -19.19 5.35 4.30
C SER A 11 -18.47 5.15 2.97
N ASP A 12 -17.16 5.39 2.93
CA ASP A 12 -16.32 5.26 1.73
C ASP A 12 -15.76 3.86 1.54
N LYS A 13 -15.96 2.96 2.50
CA LYS A 13 -15.50 1.56 2.45
C LYS A 13 -15.88 0.83 1.15
N PRO A 14 -17.10 0.98 0.60
CA PRO A 14 -17.45 0.38 -0.69
C PRO A 14 -16.58 0.90 -1.86
N VAL A 15 -16.16 2.16 -1.83
CA VAL A 15 -15.30 2.75 -2.86
C VAL A 15 -13.89 2.17 -2.78
N ILE A 16 -13.32 2.08 -1.58
CA ILE A 16 -12.01 1.43 -1.37
C ILE A 16 -12.08 -0.06 -1.72
N ALA A 17 -13.17 -0.75 -1.37
CA ALA A 17 -13.37 -2.14 -1.75
C ALA A 17 -13.36 -2.35 -3.28
N ASN A 18 -13.86 -1.37 -4.05
CA ASN A 18 -13.78 -1.40 -5.52
C ASN A 18 -12.36 -1.13 -6.02
N LEU A 19 -11.61 -0.22 -5.39
CA LEU A 19 -10.19 0.01 -5.72
C LEU A 19 -9.32 -1.21 -5.39
N ILE A 20 -9.65 -1.97 -4.34
CA ILE A 20 -9.02 -3.26 -4.02
C ILE A 20 -9.18 -4.26 -5.16
N GLN A 21 -10.32 -4.29 -5.85
CA GLN A 21 -10.51 -5.20 -6.99
C GLN A 21 -9.52 -4.88 -8.13
N LEU A 22 -9.28 -3.59 -8.39
CA LEU A 22 -8.30 -3.15 -9.39
C LEU A 22 -6.86 -3.43 -8.94
N TYR A 23 -6.59 -3.28 -7.65
CA TYR A 23 -5.32 -3.65 -7.05
C TYR A 23 -5.06 -5.15 -7.19
N LEU A 24 -5.99 -6.00 -6.78
CA LEU A 24 -5.86 -7.45 -6.87
C LEU A 24 -5.75 -7.92 -8.32
N TYR A 25 -6.50 -7.31 -9.24
CA TYR A 25 -6.32 -7.55 -10.67
C TYR A 25 -4.88 -7.29 -11.12
N ASP A 26 -4.27 -6.19 -10.70
CA ASP A 26 -2.86 -5.92 -10.97
C ASP A 26 -1.92 -6.93 -10.29
N MET A 27 -2.29 -7.43 -9.12
CA MET A 27 -1.51 -8.45 -8.38
C MET A 27 -1.59 -9.84 -9.02
N THR A 28 -2.63 -10.13 -9.82
CA THR A 28 -2.78 -11.42 -10.53
C THR A 28 -1.65 -11.74 -11.49
N GLU A 29 -0.85 -10.74 -11.89
CA GLU A 29 0.35 -10.94 -12.71
C GLU A 29 1.40 -11.83 -12.01
N PHE A 30 1.37 -11.92 -10.67
CA PHE A 30 2.33 -12.69 -9.88
C PHE A 30 1.72 -13.56 -8.78
N MET A 31 0.47 -13.31 -8.37
CA MET A 31 -0.24 -14.14 -7.39
C MET A 31 -1.69 -14.40 -7.87
N PRO A 32 -2.08 -15.65 -8.14
CA PRO A 32 -3.44 -15.93 -8.59
C PRO A 32 -4.44 -15.73 -7.44
N PHE A 33 -5.46 -14.91 -7.69
CA PHE A 33 -6.58 -14.73 -6.76
C PHE A 33 -7.85 -15.34 -7.36
N PRO A 34 -8.59 -16.19 -6.60
CA PRO A 34 -9.86 -16.72 -7.08
C PRO A 34 -10.90 -15.61 -7.21
N VAL A 35 -11.78 -15.76 -8.20
CA VAL A 35 -12.92 -14.86 -8.43
C VAL A 35 -14.19 -15.57 -7.99
N GLY A 36 -14.97 -14.91 -7.13
CA GLY A 36 -16.25 -15.38 -6.65
C GLY A 36 -17.35 -15.31 -7.72
N ALA A 37 -18.52 -15.87 -7.40
CA ALA A 37 -19.67 -15.90 -8.31
C ALA A 37 -20.23 -14.50 -8.63
N ASP A 38 -19.90 -13.49 -7.83
CA ASP A 38 -20.25 -12.08 -8.03
C ASP A 38 -19.24 -11.32 -8.92
N GLY A 39 -18.22 -12.01 -9.42
CA GLY A 39 -17.19 -11.43 -10.28
C GLY A 39 -16.11 -10.65 -9.52
N ARG A 40 -16.03 -10.77 -8.20
CA ARG A 40 -15.04 -10.10 -7.36
C ARG A 40 -13.96 -11.07 -6.88
N PHE A 41 -12.73 -10.58 -6.78
CA PHE A 41 -11.68 -11.24 -6.02
C PHE A 41 -12.03 -11.25 -4.54
N GLU A 42 -11.79 -12.39 -3.90
CA GLU A 42 -11.93 -12.54 -2.45
C GLU A 42 -10.82 -11.75 -1.73
N TYR A 43 -11.22 -10.91 -0.78
CA TYR A 43 -10.29 -10.12 0.04
C TYR A 43 -10.79 -9.99 1.48
N GLY A 44 -10.30 -10.86 2.35
CA GLY A 44 -10.73 -10.95 3.75
C GLY A 44 -10.07 -9.96 4.71
N PHE A 45 -9.15 -9.12 4.23
CA PHE A 45 -8.32 -8.28 5.10
C PHE A 45 -8.78 -6.83 5.23
N LEU A 46 -9.80 -6.41 4.48
CA LEU A 46 -10.22 -5.00 4.45
C LEU A 46 -10.63 -4.52 5.84
N ASP A 47 -11.46 -5.28 6.56
CA ASP A 47 -11.88 -4.89 7.91
C ASP A 47 -10.70 -4.84 8.89
N ARG A 48 -9.76 -5.79 8.77
CA ARG A 48 -8.55 -5.83 9.59
C ARG A 48 -7.64 -4.61 9.37
N PHE A 49 -7.53 -4.14 8.13
CA PHE A 49 -6.67 -3.01 7.76
C PHE A 49 -7.39 -1.67 7.73
N TRP A 50 -8.67 -1.62 8.15
CA TRP A 50 -9.47 -0.40 8.21
C TRP A 50 -9.15 0.43 9.48
N SER A 51 -7.90 0.88 9.60
CA SER A 51 -7.44 1.76 10.70
C SER A 51 -7.28 3.21 10.22
N HIS A 52 -6.32 3.44 9.32
CA HIS A 52 -6.13 4.73 8.66
C HIS A 52 -6.25 4.58 7.13
N PRO A 53 -7.49 4.49 6.60
CA PRO A 53 -7.72 4.40 5.17
C PRO A 53 -7.63 5.77 4.50
N TYR A 54 -7.04 5.81 3.31
CA TYR A 54 -6.87 7.02 2.53
C TYR A 54 -7.21 6.84 1.06
N PHE A 55 -7.81 7.87 0.47
CA PHE A 55 -7.76 8.09 -0.96
C PHE A 55 -6.50 8.85 -1.36
N ILE A 56 -5.83 8.37 -2.40
CA ILE A 56 -4.78 9.13 -3.08
C ILE A 56 -5.47 9.93 -4.18
N MET A 57 -5.41 11.26 -4.10
CA MET A 57 -6.09 12.16 -5.02
C MET A 57 -5.08 12.85 -5.94
N GLN A 58 -5.41 12.98 -7.22
CA GLN A 58 -4.73 13.88 -8.15
C GLN A 58 -5.72 14.97 -8.56
N GLY A 59 -5.56 16.16 -7.98
CA GLY A 59 -6.59 17.21 -8.07
C GLY A 59 -7.89 16.77 -7.40
N ARG A 60 -8.95 16.55 -8.19
CA ARG A 60 -10.28 16.13 -7.70
C ARG A 60 -10.61 14.67 -8.01
N GLU A 61 -9.71 13.96 -8.67
CA GLU A 61 -9.92 12.58 -9.10
C GLU A 61 -9.19 11.60 -8.19
N ILE A 62 -9.81 10.45 -7.94
CA ILE A 62 -9.16 9.34 -7.24
C ILE A 62 -8.08 8.79 -8.15
N ALA A 63 -6.83 8.84 -7.68
CA ALA A 63 -5.68 8.24 -8.34
C ALA A 63 -5.27 6.91 -7.70
N GLY A 64 -5.84 6.55 -6.54
CA GLY A 64 -5.50 5.32 -5.82
C GLY A 64 -5.98 5.31 -4.38
N MET A 65 -5.38 4.43 -3.58
CA MET A 65 -5.68 4.26 -2.16
C MET A 65 -4.43 3.87 -1.37
N ALA A 66 -4.46 4.13 -0.07
CA ALA A 66 -3.49 3.61 0.90
C ALA A 66 -4.23 3.17 2.18
N LEU A 67 -3.83 2.03 2.74
CA LEU A 67 -4.28 1.57 4.06
C LEU A 67 -3.06 1.55 4.98
N VAL A 68 -3.11 2.33 6.06
CA VAL A 68 -2.05 2.39 7.07
C VAL A 68 -2.58 1.83 8.39
N VAL A 69 -1.77 1.02 9.05
CA VAL A 69 -2.04 0.43 10.39
C VAL A 69 -0.85 0.69 11.32
N ASP A 70 -1.05 0.57 12.63
CA ASP A 70 -0.11 0.93 13.71
C ASP A 70 0.67 -0.27 14.31
N GLU A 71 0.53 -1.44 13.69
CA GLU A 71 1.29 -2.65 13.96
C GLU A 71 1.77 -3.27 12.64
N CYS A 72 3.01 -3.76 12.60
CA CYS A 72 3.48 -4.54 11.44
C CYS A 72 3.01 -6.01 11.56
N PRO A 73 2.06 -6.47 10.72
CA PRO A 73 1.53 -7.83 10.81
C PRO A 73 2.55 -8.91 10.43
N LEU A 74 3.61 -8.55 9.70
CA LEU A 74 4.66 -9.47 9.26
C LEU A 74 5.73 -9.72 10.34
N THR A 75 5.92 -8.79 11.27
CA THR A 75 6.95 -8.90 12.32
C THR A 75 6.40 -8.81 13.75
N GLY A 76 5.11 -8.52 13.92
CA GLY A 76 4.48 -8.25 15.21
C GLY A 76 5.01 -7.00 15.93
N ARG A 77 5.64 -6.07 15.20
CA ARG A 77 6.27 -4.90 15.82
C ARG A 77 5.22 -3.84 16.14
N ALA A 78 5.21 -3.37 17.39
CA ALA A 78 4.43 -2.24 17.87
C ALA A 78 5.24 -1.43 18.92
N PRO A 79 5.14 -0.08 18.96
CA PRO A 79 4.49 0.77 17.96
C PRO A 79 5.26 0.73 16.63
N CYS A 80 4.56 0.57 15.51
CA CYS A 80 5.15 0.60 14.17
C CYS A 80 4.07 0.83 13.11
N TRP A 81 4.15 1.95 12.41
CA TRP A 81 3.32 2.16 11.23
C TRP A 81 3.66 1.14 10.15
N PHE A 82 2.64 0.63 9.48
CA PHE A 82 2.78 -0.32 8.39
C PHE A 82 1.88 0.07 7.22
N MET A 83 2.46 0.10 6.03
CA MET A 83 1.71 0.28 4.79
C MET A 83 1.08 -1.06 4.41
N ALA A 84 -0.16 -1.29 4.85
CA ALA A 84 -0.87 -2.54 4.64
C ALA A 84 -1.25 -2.74 3.17
N GLU A 85 -1.77 -1.68 2.54
CA GLU A 85 -2.05 -1.66 1.10
C GLU A 85 -1.65 -0.31 0.52
N PHE A 86 -1.06 -0.32 -0.67
CA PHE A 86 -0.70 0.90 -1.39
C PHE A 86 -0.87 0.69 -2.89
N PHE A 87 -1.83 1.41 -3.47
CA PHE A 87 -2.19 1.23 -4.86
C PHE A 87 -2.37 2.57 -5.56
N VAL A 88 -1.72 2.72 -6.72
CA VAL A 88 -1.92 3.84 -7.64
C VAL A 88 -2.40 3.27 -8.97
N LEU A 89 -3.48 3.84 -9.50
CA LEU A 89 -4.05 3.46 -10.79
C LEU A 89 -3.02 3.60 -11.91
N LYS A 90 -3.03 2.66 -12.86
CA LYS A 90 -2.06 2.62 -13.98
C LYS A 90 -1.98 3.95 -14.73
N ALA A 91 -3.10 4.62 -14.96
CA ALA A 91 -3.17 5.91 -15.64
C ALA A 91 -2.38 7.03 -14.91
N ASN A 92 -2.24 6.96 -13.59
CA ASN A 92 -1.60 7.97 -12.75
C ASN A 92 -0.15 7.61 -12.37
N ARG A 93 0.36 6.44 -12.81
CA ARG A 93 1.74 6.00 -12.55
C ARG A 93 2.75 6.81 -13.36
N LYS A 94 4.00 6.81 -12.90
CA LYS A 94 5.15 7.53 -13.52
C LYS A 94 4.99 9.06 -13.59
N GLN A 95 3.97 9.62 -12.91
CA GLN A 95 3.73 11.06 -12.79
C GLN A 95 4.12 11.62 -11.41
N GLY A 96 4.85 10.85 -10.60
CA GLY A 96 5.23 11.24 -9.23
C GLY A 96 4.14 11.04 -8.16
N VAL A 97 2.94 10.59 -8.54
CA VAL A 97 1.79 10.43 -7.62
C VAL A 97 2.09 9.52 -6.44
N GLY A 98 2.66 8.34 -6.69
CA GLY A 98 2.97 7.38 -5.62
C GLY A 98 3.97 7.92 -4.60
N LYS A 99 5.04 8.60 -5.05
CA LYS A 99 6.01 9.21 -4.13
C LYS A 99 5.36 10.30 -3.29
N ALA A 100 4.62 11.22 -3.92
CA ALA A 100 3.96 12.30 -3.20
C ALA A 100 2.94 11.77 -2.17
N ALA A 101 2.19 10.72 -2.52
CA ALA A 101 1.26 10.08 -1.60
C ALA A 101 1.96 9.41 -0.41
N LEU A 102 3.10 8.74 -0.66
CA LEU A 102 3.93 8.20 0.42
C LEU A 102 4.43 9.31 1.35
N ASP A 103 5.03 10.38 0.79
CA ASP A 103 5.57 11.47 1.59
C ASP A 103 4.48 12.09 2.51
N LEU A 104 3.25 12.22 2.00
CA LEU A 104 2.10 12.67 2.78
C LEU A 104 1.68 11.68 3.87
N ALA A 105 1.69 10.37 3.59
CA ALA A 105 1.36 9.34 4.57
C ALA A 105 2.40 9.32 5.71
N LEU A 106 3.68 9.40 5.36
CA LEU A 106 4.79 9.47 6.32
C LEU A 106 4.69 10.72 7.21
N ALA A 107 4.34 11.88 6.63
CA ALA A 107 4.16 13.12 7.39
C ALA A 107 2.93 13.07 8.32
N ALA A 108 1.86 12.37 7.92
CA ALA A 108 0.66 12.20 8.74
C ALA A 108 0.87 11.27 9.94
N HIS A 109 1.85 10.36 9.86
CA HIS A 109 2.13 9.33 10.85
C HIS A 109 3.63 9.30 11.20
N PRO A 110 4.12 10.25 12.01
CA PRO A 110 5.52 10.29 12.41
C PRO A 110 5.89 9.08 13.28
N GLY A 111 7.14 8.63 13.17
CA GLY A 111 7.69 7.56 13.99
C GLY A 111 8.22 6.36 13.19
N PRO A 112 8.28 5.16 13.81
CA PRO A 112 8.82 3.97 13.17
C PRO A 112 7.88 3.41 12.11
N TRP A 113 8.43 3.05 10.95
CA TRP A 113 7.72 2.51 9.80
C TRP A 113 8.30 1.19 9.33
N HIS A 114 7.41 0.29 8.91
CA HIS A 114 7.70 -0.87 8.09
C HIS A 114 6.94 -0.79 6.76
N ILE A 115 7.63 -1.11 5.67
CA ILE A 115 7.03 -1.32 4.35
C ILE A 115 7.59 -2.65 3.84
N ALA A 116 6.71 -3.59 3.48
CA ALA A 116 7.11 -4.87 2.96
C ALA A 116 6.62 -5.04 1.52
N VAL A 117 7.47 -5.63 0.68
CA VAL A 117 7.20 -5.81 -0.74
C VAL A 117 7.48 -7.26 -1.12
N PRO A 118 6.53 -8.00 -1.72
CA PRO A 118 6.81 -9.35 -2.21
C PRO A 118 7.96 -9.33 -3.21
N HIS A 119 8.85 -10.32 -3.16
CA HIS A 119 9.91 -10.48 -4.15
C HIS A 119 9.35 -10.64 -5.57
N ALA A 120 8.20 -11.33 -5.71
CA ALA A 120 7.54 -11.55 -6.99
C ALA A 120 7.04 -10.26 -7.66
N ASN A 121 6.78 -9.19 -6.89
CA ASN A 121 6.28 -7.92 -7.43
C ASN A 121 7.43 -6.98 -7.84
N GLY A 122 8.09 -7.32 -8.96
CA GLY A 122 9.24 -6.55 -9.47
C GLY A 122 8.95 -5.07 -9.72
N ALA A 123 7.71 -4.73 -10.11
CA ALA A 123 7.31 -3.33 -10.31
C ALA A 123 7.29 -2.54 -8.98
N ALA A 124 6.75 -3.14 -7.92
CA ALA A 124 6.76 -2.54 -6.60
C ALA A 124 8.18 -2.48 -6.02
N GLN A 125 9.00 -3.52 -6.19
CA GLN A 125 10.42 -3.53 -5.77
C GLN A 125 11.16 -2.32 -6.36
N ALA A 126 11.01 -2.08 -7.66
CA ALA A 126 11.61 -0.94 -8.32
C ALA A 126 11.05 0.41 -7.85
N PHE A 127 9.75 0.47 -7.55
CA PHE A 127 9.11 1.67 -7.01
C PHE A 127 9.64 2.02 -5.62
N TRP A 128 9.58 1.07 -4.67
CA TRP A 128 9.98 1.28 -3.28
C TRP A 128 11.49 1.51 -3.16
N GLY A 129 12.31 0.75 -3.89
CA GLY A 129 13.75 0.94 -3.92
C GLY A 129 14.17 2.35 -4.37
N ARG A 130 13.46 2.95 -5.34
CA ARG A 130 13.71 4.35 -5.74
C ARG A 130 13.14 5.34 -4.75
N THR A 131 11.96 5.08 -4.21
CA THR A 131 11.21 6.04 -3.40
C THR A 131 11.81 6.18 -1.99
N LEU A 132 12.43 5.12 -1.48
CA LEU A 132 13.06 5.09 -0.16
C LEU A 132 14.59 5.23 -0.24
N ALA A 133 15.16 5.48 -1.43
CA ALA A 133 16.61 5.57 -1.61
C ALA A 133 17.26 6.69 -0.78
N ASP A 134 16.57 7.81 -0.62
CA ASP A 134 16.99 8.95 0.20
C ASP A 134 17.08 8.60 1.69
N ARG A 135 16.28 7.63 2.14
CA ARG A 135 16.29 7.14 3.52
C ARG A 135 17.47 6.22 3.81
N SER A 136 18.24 5.82 2.81
CA SER A 136 19.51 5.06 2.93
C SER A 136 19.42 3.78 3.78
N VAL A 137 18.23 3.20 3.92
CA VAL A 137 18.05 1.91 4.60
C VAL A 137 17.91 0.82 3.55
N PRO A 138 18.87 -0.11 3.44
CA PRO A 138 18.70 -1.28 2.59
C PRO A 138 17.57 -2.15 3.14
N PRO A 139 16.69 -2.71 2.30
CA PRO A 139 15.73 -3.68 2.77
C PRO A 139 16.46 -4.93 3.27
N ARG A 140 15.82 -5.64 4.20
CA ARG A 140 16.23 -7.01 4.58
C ARG A 140 15.18 -7.99 4.09
N ASP A 141 15.62 -9.18 3.71
CA ASP A 141 14.69 -10.24 3.32
C ASP A 141 14.07 -10.90 4.56
N ILE A 142 12.77 -11.18 4.46
CA ILE A 142 12.00 -11.93 5.44
C ILE A 142 11.14 -12.96 4.71
N HIS A 143 10.84 -14.06 5.41
CA HIS A 143 9.90 -15.08 4.93
C HIS A 143 8.61 -14.97 5.73
N PHE A 144 7.47 -14.85 5.06
CA PHE A 144 6.17 -14.73 5.69
C PHE A 144 5.09 -15.37 4.83
N ASP A 145 4.26 -16.22 5.45
CA ASP A 145 3.13 -16.92 4.82
C ASP A 145 3.49 -17.68 3.52
N GLY A 146 4.68 -18.28 3.48
CA GLY A 146 5.16 -19.07 2.34
C GLY A 146 5.84 -18.25 1.24
N ASP A 147 5.88 -16.92 1.36
CA ASP A 147 6.49 -16.02 0.38
C ASP A 147 7.70 -15.27 0.96
N ASP A 148 8.61 -14.86 0.08
CA ASP A 148 9.75 -14.01 0.42
C ASP A 148 9.45 -12.53 0.13
N TRP A 149 9.85 -11.68 1.08
CA TRP A 149 9.54 -10.25 1.09
C TRP A 149 10.79 -9.41 1.36
N SER A 150 10.87 -8.26 0.72
CA SER A 150 11.81 -7.20 1.07
C SER A 150 11.17 -6.27 2.09
N LEU A 151 11.70 -6.24 3.31
CA LEU A 151 11.22 -5.39 4.40
C LEU A 151 12.13 -4.16 4.56
N TYR A 152 11.56 -2.98 4.36
CA TYR A 152 12.15 -1.69 4.68
C TYR A 152 11.72 -1.27 6.09
N ALA A 153 12.68 -0.92 6.95
CA ALA A 153 12.42 -0.47 8.31
C ALA A 153 13.14 0.86 8.59
N PHE A 154 12.39 1.94 8.80
CA PHE A 154 12.96 3.29 8.93
C PHE A 154 12.14 4.17 9.88
N GLY A 155 12.66 5.36 10.20
CA GLY A 155 11.91 6.40 10.92
C GLY A 155 11.45 7.50 9.95
N ALA A 156 10.24 8.00 10.13
CA ALA A 156 9.67 9.14 9.41
C ALA A 156 9.36 10.31 10.33
#